data_AF-A0A428YW32-F1
#
_entry.id   AF-A0A428YW32-F1
#
_cell.length_a   1.000
_cell.length_b   1.000
_cell.length_c   1.000
_cell.angle_alpha   90.00
_cell.angle_beta   90.00
_cell.angle_gamma   90.00
#
_symmetry.space_group_name_H-M   'P 1'
#
loop_
_entity.id
_entity.type
_entity.pdbx_description
1 polymer ?
#
loop_
_entity_poly.entity_id
_entity_poly.type
_entity_poly.pdbx_seq_one_letter_code
_entity_poly.pdbx_strand_id
1 'polypeptide(L)'
;MSYGTFARQVRDSSLPDGVRLAAFKGCLERYCPIGYEASFRYLKLSVGPFERDPDALLRALVMLTASRDLWLVAQAAYAENRRTAKRSGRRTPAKNEPQPGGHWLWLGAERAAALFALEHEYSRRGAPEASLGSLVERTLTTRGVLDAADRTLLDQLRADVDHYRTRGFDWEKPDWQSWHRSSDALRLLAHVRNAAYARN
;
A
#
# COMPACT_ATOMS: atom_id res chain seq x y z
N MET A 1 15.30 -15.58 -1.28
CA MET A 1 14.95 -15.86 0.13
C MET A 1 13.52 -15.41 0.43
N SER A 2 12.82 -16.11 1.33
CA SER A 2 11.46 -15.77 1.76
C SER A 2 11.46 -14.76 2.91
N TYR A 3 10.31 -14.13 3.17
CA TYR A 3 10.12 -13.20 4.31
C TYR A 3 10.54 -13.85 5.64
N GLY A 4 10.11 -15.09 5.89
CA GLY A 4 10.41 -15.79 7.16
C GLY A 4 11.91 -16.06 7.36
N THR A 5 12.66 -16.32 6.29
CA THR A 5 14.12 -16.46 6.39
C THR A 5 14.79 -15.16 6.78
N PHE A 6 14.44 -14.05 6.11
CA PHE A 6 14.95 -12.74 6.48
C PHE A 6 14.56 -12.34 7.91
N ALA A 7 13.32 -12.58 8.30
CA ALA A 7 12.84 -12.25 9.65
C ALA A 7 13.57 -13.04 10.75
N ARG A 8 14.07 -14.26 10.46
CA ARG A 8 14.93 -15.00 11.39
C ARG A 8 16.31 -14.35 11.50
N GLN A 9 16.91 -13.96 10.37
CA GLN A 9 18.21 -13.27 10.36
C GLN A 9 18.16 -11.93 11.11
N VAL A 10 17.07 -11.16 11.00
CA VAL A 10 16.92 -9.91 11.77
C VAL A 10 16.94 -10.16 13.30
N ARG A 11 16.33 -11.27 13.74
CA ARG A 11 16.26 -11.66 15.16
C ARG A 11 17.54 -12.29 15.69
N ASP A 12 18.43 -12.74 14.81
CA ASP A 12 19.66 -13.40 15.20
C ASP A 12 20.70 -12.36 15.65
N SER A 13 20.90 -12.26 16.96
CA SER A 13 21.85 -11.33 17.57
C SER A 13 23.31 -11.72 17.37
N SER A 14 23.60 -12.93 16.85
CA SER A 14 24.96 -13.33 16.51
C SER A 14 25.44 -12.73 15.17
N LEU A 15 24.51 -12.23 14.34
CA LEU A 15 24.83 -11.62 13.05
C LEU A 15 25.23 -10.15 13.21
N PRO A 16 26.18 -9.64 12.39
CA PRO A 16 26.50 -8.22 12.35
C PRO A 16 25.27 -7.36 12.03
N ASP A 17 25.16 -6.19 12.64
CA ASP A 17 23.99 -5.30 12.46
C ASP A 17 23.72 -4.93 11.00
N GLY A 18 24.76 -4.78 10.18
CA GLY A 18 24.61 -4.54 8.74
C GLY A 18 23.92 -5.71 8.00
N VAL A 19 24.19 -6.95 8.39
CA VAL A 19 23.53 -8.15 7.84
C VAL A 19 22.08 -8.20 8.28
N ARG A 20 21.80 -7.89 9.56
CA ARG A 20 20.45 -7.83 10.11
C ARG A 20 19.61 -6.75 9.42
N LEU A 21 20.18 -5.56 9.20
CA LEU A 21 19.52 -4.48 8.47
C LEU A 21 19.27 -4.87 7.00
N ALA A 22 20.21 -5.51 6.34
CA ALA A 22 20.03 -6.00 4.96
C ALA A 22 18.90 -7.05 4.89
N ALA A 23 18.83 -7.97 5.86
CA ALA A 23 17.73 -8.91 5.97
C ALA A 23 16.39 -8.20 6.19
N PHE A 24 16.35 -7.17 7.04
CA PHE A 24 15.13 -6.37 7.26
C PHE A 24 14.66 -5.65 5.98
N LYS A 25 15.58 -5.09 5.19
CA LYS A 25 15.26 -4.54 3.86
C LYS A 25 14.67 -5.63 2.95
N GLY A 26 15.19 -6.85 3.00
CA GLY A 26 14.62 -8.02 2.32
C GLY A 26 13.20 -8.38 2.78
N CYS A 27 12.88 -8.22 4.07
CA CYS A 27 11.49 -8.33 4.55
C CYS A 27 10.59 -7.25 3.92
N LEU A 28 11.06 -6.00 3.89
CA LEU A 28 10.31 -4.88 3.30
C LEU A 28 10.08 -5.05 1.81
N GLU A 29 11.08 -5.48 1.04
CA GLU A 29 10.93 -5.75 -0.41
C GLU A 29 9.85 -6.78 -0.71
N ARG A 30 9.64 -7.75 0.20
CA ARG A 30 8.67 -8.84 0.01
C ARG A 30 7.25 -8.50 0.42
N TYR A 31 7.06 -7.53 1.32
CA TYR A 31 5.74 -7.18 1.82
C TYR A 31 5.28 -5.77 1.43
N CYS A 32 6.17 -4.78 1.51
CA CYS A 32 6.02 -3.40 1.01
C CYS A 32 4.59 -2.81 1.08
N PRO A 33 3.94 -2.81 2.27
CA PRO A 33 2.50 -2.56 2.40
C PRO A 33 2.06 -1.25 1.76
N ILE A 34 2.82 -0.17 1.93
CA ILE A 34 2.53 1.15 1.32
C ILE A 34 3.58 1.56 0.28
N GLY A 35 4.30 0.59 -0.31
CA GLY A 35 5.49 0.82 -1.13
C GLY A 35 6.78 0.85 -0.30
N TYR A 36 7.92 0.49 -0.90
CA TYR A 36 9.16 0.27 -0.15
C TYR A 36 9.64 1.51 0.61
N GLU A 37 9.82 2.64 -0.08
CA GLU A 37 10.36 3.87 0.52
C GLU A 37 9.40 4.44 1.58
N ALA A 38 8.10 4.51 1.27
CA ALA A 38 7.10 4.97 2.23
C ALA A 38 7.02 4.06 3.46
N SER A 39 7.06 2.73 3.29
CA SER A 39 7.07 1.78 4.41
C SER A 39 8.32 1.91 5.27
N PHE A 40 9.49 2.08 4.64
CA PHE A 40 10.76 2.25 5.34
C PHE A 40 10.75 3.54 6.18
N ARG A 41 10.34 4.66 5.60
CA ARG A 41 10.26 5.95 6.31
C ARG A 41 9.18 5.94 7.39
N TYR A 42 8.03 5.32 7.14
CA TYR A 42 6.95 5.20 8.11
C TYR A 42 7.40 4.42 9.35
N LEU A 43 8.10 3.30 9.16
CA LEU A 43 8.70 2.54 10.26
C LEU A 43 9.72 3.37 11.02
N LYS A 44 10.58 4.10 10.31
CA LYS A 44 11.61 4.95 10.94
C LYS A 44 10.99 6.04 11.81
N LEU A 45 9.90 6.64 11.36
CA LEU A 45 9.12 7.60 12.14
C LEU A 45 8.45 6.94 13.35
N SER A 46 7.97 5.70 13.20
CA SER A 46 7.16 5.02 14.22
C SER A 46 7.99 4.40 15.35
N VAL A 47 9.18 3.85 15.05
CA VAL A 47 9.97 3.08 16.05
C VAL A 47 11.36 3.66 16.33
N GLY A 48 11.76 4.70 15.61
CA GLY A 48 13.08 5.33 15.69
C GLY A 48 14.07 4.85 14.61
N PRO A 49 15.34 5.33 14.67
CA PRO A 49 16.37 5.08 13.67
C PRO A 49 16.93 3.65 13.73
N PHE A 50 16.15 2.68 13.28
CA PHE A 50 16.48 1.25 13.30
C PHE A 50 17.71 0.86 12.46
N GLU A 51 18.26 1.76 11.65
CA GLU A 51 19.53 1.51 10.95
C GLU A 51 20.74 1.57 11.89
N ARG A 52 20.58 2.13 13.10
CA ARG A 52 21.64 2.34 14.10
C ARG A 52 21.28 1.81 15.49
N ASP A 53 20.03 1.44 15.70
CA ASP A 53 19.50 0.91 16.97
C ASP A 53 18.97 -0.52 16.73
N PRO A 54 19.70 -1.55 17.20
CA PRO A 54 19.27 -2.95 17.15
C PRO A 54 17.89 -3.23 17.74
N ASP A 55 17.51 -2.52 18.80
CA ASP A 55 16.21 -2.70 19.45
C ASP A 55 15.10 -2.04 18.62
N ALA A 56 15.36 -0.85 18.05
CA ALA A 56 14.45 -0.26 17.06
C ALA A 56 14.27 -1.16 15.84
N LEU A 57 15.30 -1.87 15.38
CA LEU A 57 15.20 -2.83 14.28
C LEU A 57 14.26 -3.99 14.61
N LEU A 58 14.33 -4.51 15.84
CA LEU A 58 13.39 -5.54 16.31
C LEU A 58 11.96 -4.99 16.42
N ARG A 59 11.76 -3.78 16.94
CA ARG A 59 10.45 -3.11 16.97
C ARG A 59 9.89 -2.91 15.55
N ALA A 60 10.73 -2.50 14.60
CA ALA A 60 10.35 -2.33 13.20
C ALA A 60 9.88 -3.66 12.58
N LEU A 61 10.62 -4.75 12.84
CA LEU A 61 10.24 -6.08 12.39
C LEU A 61 8.91 -6.54 13.00
N VAL A 62 8.69 -6.31 14.29
CA VAL A 62 7.44 -6.65 14.97
C VAL A 62 6.26 -5.92 14.31
N MET A 63 6.38 -4.60 14.13
CA MET A 63 5.33 -3.79 13.51
C MET A 63 5.03 -4.23 12.08
N LEU A 64 6.06 -4.51 11.27
CA LEU A 64 5.91 -5.00 9.90
C LEU A 64 5.26 -6.39 9.86
N THR A 65 5.67 -7.28 10.77
CA THR A 65 5.16 -8.65 10.84
C THR A 65 3.70 -8.69 11.29
N ALA A 66 3.31 -7.86 12.25
CA ALA A 66 1.91 -7.75 12.68
C ALA A 66 0.98 -7.38 11.52
N SER A 67 1.38 -6.38 10.72
CA SER A 67 0.62 -5.99 9.53
C SER A 67 0.58 -7.11 8.47
N ARG A 68 1.72 -7.79 8.27
CA ARG A 68 1.82 -8.93 7.36
C ARG A 68 0.95 -10.11 7.77
N ASP A 69 0.85 -10.41 9.05
CA ASP A 69 0.05 -11.54 9.54
C ASP A 69 -1.44 -11.29 9.30
N LEU A 70 -1.92 -10.06 9.56
CA LEU A 70 -3.27 -9.65 9.16
C LEU A 70 -3.49 -9.80 7.65
N TRP A 71 -2.49 -9.45 6.84
CA TRP A 71 -2.57 -9.61 5.39
C TRP A 71 -2.65 -11.08 4.97
N LEU A 72 -1.88 -11.97 5.59
CA LEU A 72 -1.92 -13.41 5.33
C LEU A 72 -3.28 -14.00 5.70
N VAL A 73 -3.87 -13.61 6.83
CA VAL A 73 -5.21 -14.02 7.24
C VAL A 73 -6.25 -13.56 6.21
N ALA A 74 -6.20 -12.29 5.80
CA ALA A 74 -7.12 -11.76 4.80
C ALA A 74 -6.97 -12.49 3.46
N GLN A 75 -5.74 -12.75 3.02
CA GLN A 75 -5.45 -13.49 1.79
C GLN A 75 -5.97 -14.93 1.84
N ALA A 76 -5.82 -15.62 2.96
CA ALA A 76 -6.33 -16.97 3.14
C ALA A 76 -7.88 -17.01 3.05
N ALA A 77 -8.55 -16.07 3.72
CA ALA A 77 -10.00 -15.93 3.67
C ALA A 77 -10.50 -15.64 2.23
N TYR A 78 -9.85 -14.71 1.52
CA TYR A 78 -10.16 -14.43 0.13
C TYR A 78 -9.94 -15.67 -0.76
N ALA A 79 -8.83 -16.40 -0.58
CA ALA A 79 -8.55 -17.59 -1.35
C ALA A 79 -9.61 -18.70 -1.14
N GLU A 80 -10.14 -18.86 0.07
CA GLU A 80 -11.25 -19.79 0.34
C GLU A 80 -12.53 -19.35 -0.37
N ASN A 81 -12.91 -18.08 -0.25
CA ASN A 81 -14.08 -17.53 -0.92
C ASN A 81 -14.00 -17.70 -2.44
N ARG A 82 -12.81 -17.42 -3.03
CA ARG A 82 -12.56 -17.63 -4.45
C ARG A 82 -12.60 -19.10 -4.85
N ARG A 83 -12.16 -20.04 -4.00
CA ARG A 83 -12.26 -21.48 -4.26
C ARG A 83 -13.73 -21.92 -4.30
N THR A 84 -14.54 -21.49 -3.34
CA THR A 84 -15.99 -21.76 -3.31
C THR A 84 -16.70 -21.16 -4.54
N ALA A 85 -16.42 -19.90 -4.86
CA ALA A 85 -17.00 -19.23 -6.02
C ALA A 85 -16.64 -19.90 -7.36
N LYS A 86 -15.38 -20.35 -7.51
CA LYS A 86 -14.96 -21.07 -8.71
C LYS A 86 -15.69 -22.42 -8.83
N ARG A 87 -15.91 -23.13 -7.72
CA ARG A 87 -16.69 -24.38 -7.70
C ARG A 87 -18.15 -24.17 -8.11
N SER A 88 -18.74 -23.02 -7.78
CA SER A 88 -20.09 -22.64 -8.21
C SER A 88 -20.15 -21.97 -9.59
N GLY A 89 -19.07 -22.01 -10.38
CA GLY A 89 -19.02 -21.47 -11.75
C GLY A 89 -18.66 -19.98 -11.86
N ARG A 90 -18.54 -19.25 -10.75
CA ARG A 90 -18.20 -17.81 -10.75
C ARG A 90 -16.68 -17.57 -10.80
N ARG A 91 -16.12 -17.61 -12.02
CA ARG A 91 -14.67 -17.49 -12.26
C ARG A 91 -14.12 -16.06 -12.17
N THR A 92 -14.95 -15.04 -12.35
CA THR A 92 -14.57 -13.63 -12.19
C THR A 92 -14.93 -13.11 -10.78
N PRO A 93 -14.02 -12.43 -10.06
CA PRO A 93 -14.36 -11.74 -8.82
C PRO A 93 -15.44 -10.68 -9.03
N ALA A 94 -16.31 -10.47 -8.05
CA ALA A 94 -17.26 -9.36 -8.08
C ALA A 94 -16.55 -8.03 -7.75
N LYS A 95 -17.11 -6.89 -8.19
CA LYS A 95 -16.53 -5.56 -7.94
C LYS A 95 -16.37 -5.26 -6.43
N ASN A 96 -17.23 -5.84 -5.59
CA ASN A 96 -17.20 -5.72 -4.13
C ASN A 96 -16.37 -6.82 -3.43
N GLU A 97 -15.65 -7.66 -4.19
CA GLU A 97 -14.77 -8.72 -3.67
C GLU A 97 -13.31 -8.41 -4.03
N PRO A 98 -12.74 -7.28 -3.56
CA PRO A 98 -11.37 -6.92 -3.91
C PRO A 98 -10.38 -7.91 -3.27
N GLN A 99 -9.32 -8.22 -4.00
CA GLN A 99 -8.22 -9.01 -3.46
C GLN A 99 -7.54 -8.25 -2.29
N PRO A 100 -7.33 -8.92 -1.14
CA PRO A 100 -6.59 -8.34 -0.02
C PRO A 100 -5.18 -7.91 -0.42
N GLY A 101 -4.82 -6.67 -0.09
CA GLY A 101 -3.51 -6.08 -0.43
C GLY A 101 -3.32 -5.76 -1.92
N GLY A 102 -4.37 -5.78 -2.75
CA GLY A 102 -4.33 -5.25 -4.11
C GLY A 102 -4.18 -3.72 -4.17
N HIS A 103 -4.17 -3.05 -3.03
CA HIS A 103 -4.00 -1.61 -2.88
C HIS A 103 -3.05 -1.39 -1.71
N TRP A 104 -2.05 -0.54 -1.90
CA TRP A 104 -1.02 -0.17 -0.94
C TRP A 104 -1.58 0.12 0.47
N LEU A 105 -1.67 -0.92 1.31
CA LEU A 105 -2.40 -0.92 2.58
C LEU A 105 -1.56 -1.55 3.69
N TRP A 106 -1.40 -0.80 4.78
CA TRP A 106 -0.85 -1.29 6.04
C TRP A 106 -1.98 -1.76 6.95
N LEU A 107 -2.19 -3.07 7.05
CA LEU A 107 -3.24 -3.60 7.92
C LEU A 107 -2.88 -3.38 9.40
N GLY A 108 -3.86 -2.95 10.20
CA GLY A 108 -3.72 -2.56 11.61
C GLY A 108 -3.22 -1.13 11.84
N ALA A 109 -2.91 -0.38 10.78
CA ALA A 109 -2.60 1.06 10.85
C ALA A 109 -3.03 1.77 9.56
N GLU A 110 -4.15 1.32 8.98
CA GLU A 110 -4.55 1.61 7.60
C GLU A 110 -4.60 3.10 7.33
N ARG A 111 -5.29 3.87 8.19
CA ARG A 111 -5.42 5.31 8.02
C ARG A 111 -4.10 6.04 8.18
N ALA A 112 -3.38 5.79 9.27
CA ALA A 112 -2.15 6.50 9.59
C ALA A 112 -1.07 6.27 8.52
N ALA A 113 -0.90 5.01 8.10
CA ALA A 113 0.05 4.65 7.06
C ALA A 113 -0.36 5.19 5.68
N ALA A 114 -1.66 5.19 5.35
CA ALA A 114 -2.14 5.76 4.10
C ALA A 114 -1.96 7.28 4.03
N LEU A 115 -2.25 8.01 5.11
CA LEU A 115 -2.00 9.45 5.17
C LEU A 115 -0.50 9.76 5.05
N PHE A 116 0.36 8.99 5.73
CA PHE A 116 1.81 9.15 5.62
C PHE A 116 2.30 8.90 4.19
N ALA A 117 1.84 7.81 3.55
CA ALA A 117 2.21 7.49 2.19
C ALA A 117 1.71 8.55 1.20
N LEU A 118 0.48 9.03 1.39
CA LEU A 118 -0.12 10.09 0.59
C LEU A 118 0.69 11.38 0.66
N GLU A 119 1.03 11.83 1.86
CA GLU A 119 1.86 13.02 2.08
C GLU A 119 3.25 12.85 1.47
N HIS A 120 3.88 11.69 1.69
CA HIS A 120 5.20 11.39 1.17
C HIS A 120 5.24 11.39 -0.37
N GLU A 121 4.28 10.71 -1.01
CA GLU A 121 4.21 10.62 -2.47
C GLU A 121 3.84 11.96 -3.09
N TYR A 122 2.84 12.66 -2.54
CA TYR A 122 2.41 13.97 -3.02
C TYR A 122 3.53 15.01 -2.92
N SER A 123 4.25 15.05 -1.80
CA SER A 123 5.38 15.98 -1.63
C SER A 123 6.53 15.70 -2.61
N ARG A 124 6.70 14.45 -3.03
CA ARG A 124 7.78 14.03 -3.95
C ARG A 124 7.46 14.23 -5.41
N ARG A 125 6.19 14.10 -5.81
CA ARG A 125 5.78 13.99 -7.22
C ARG A 125 4.69 14.98 -7.63
N GLY A 126 4.01 15.59 -6.66
CA GLY A 126 2.76 16.32 -6.89
C GLY A 126 1.62 15.40 -7.32
N ALA A 127 0.51 15.99 -7.74
CA ALA A 127 -0.57 15.28 -8.41
C ALA A 127 -0.46 15.45 -9.93
N PRO A 128 -0.76 14.40 -10.72
CA PRO A 128 -0.75 14.48 -12.17
C PRO A 128 -1.84 15.40 -12.74
N GLU A 129 -2.90 15.68 -11.96
CA GLU A 129 -4.01 16.56 -12.34
C GLU A 129 -4.56 17.34 -11.14
N ALA A 130 -5.19 18.49 -11.40
CA ALA A 130 -5.64 19.44 -10.38
C ALA A 130 -6.76 18.89 -9.48
N SER A 131 -7.72 18.14 -10.05
CA SER A 131 -8.83 17.55 -9.30
C SER A 131 -8.33 16.52 -8.27
N LEU A 132 -7.38 15.69 -8.68
CA LEU A 132 -6.71 14.75 -7.78
C LEU A 132 -5.89 15.51 -6.72
N GLY A 133 -5.11 16.52 -7.10
CA GLY A 133 -4.35 17.32 -6.14
C GLY A 133 -5.23 17.94 -5.06
N SER A 134 -6.36 18.53 -5.45
CA SER A 134 -7.34 19.11 -4.52
C SER A 134 -7.94 18.06 -3.58
N LEU A 135 -8.26 16.87 -4.08
CA LEU A 135 -8.77 15.77 -3.27
C LEU A 135 -7.72 15.26 -2.27
N VAL A 136 -6.45 15.16 -2.70
CA VAL A 136 -5.33 14.78 -1.83
C VAL A 136 -5.15 15.78 -0.70
N GLU A 137 -5.11 17.08 -1.00
CA GLU A 137 -4.97 18.14 0.00
C GLU A 137 -6.12 18.14 1.02
N ARG A 138 -7.37 17.97 0.55
CA ARG A 138 -8.51 17.81 1.45
C ARG A 138 -8.39 16.56 2.32
N THR A 139 -7.97 15.44 1.74
CA THR A 139 -7.76 14.18 2.49
C THR A 139 -6.72 14.35 3.59
N LEU A 140 -5.59 15.01 3.29
CA LEU A 140 -4.53 15.26 4.27
C LEU A 140 -5.02 16.22 5.38
N THR A 141 -5.69 17.30 5.00
CA THR A 141 -6.21 18.32 5.93
C THR A 141 -7.26 17.75 6.88
N THR A 142 -8.18 16.95 6.36
CA THR A 142 -9.27 16.33 7.12
C THR A 142 -8.85 15.02 7.80
N ARG A 143 -7.58 14.62 7.68
CA ARG A 143 -7.06 13.34 8.18
C ARG A 143 -7.89 12.14 7.70
N GLY A 144 -8.33 12.18 6.46
CA GLY A 144 -9.10 11.11 5.80
C GLY A 144 -10.62 11.23 5.95
N VAL A 145 -11.15 12.25 6.60
CA VAL A 145 -12.61 12.45 6.69
C VAL A 145 -13.14 13.12 5.42
N LEU A 146 -13.64 12.30 4.49
CA LEU A 146 -14.22 12.76 3.23
C LEU A 146 -15.75 12.77 3.26
N ASP A 147 -16.33 13.85 2.73
CA ASP A 147 -17.78 13.99 2.54
C ASP A 147 -18.29 13.16 1.35
N ALA A 148 -19.60 13.26 1.05
CA ALA A 148 -20.20 12.51 -0.05
C ALA A 148 -19.67 12.94 -1.42
N ALA A 149 -19.42 14.23 -1.63
CA ALA A 149 -18.93 14.76 -2.90
C ALA A 149 -17.49 14.31 -3.17
N ASP A 150 -16.63 14.33 -2.15
CA ASP A 150 -15.26 13.85 -2.22
C ASP A 150 -15.20 12.34 -2.52
N ARG A 151 -16.11 11.55 -1.95
CA ARG A 151 -16.21 10.10 -2.24
C ARG A 151 -16.67 9.84 -3.67
N THR A 152 -17.64 10.61 -4.16
CA THR A 152 -18.08 10.52 -5.56
C THR A 152 -16.93 10.91 -6.50
N LEU A 153 -16.18 11.97 -6.19
CA LEU A 153 -15.02 12.37 -6.97
C LEU A 153 -13.93 11.30 -6.97
N LEU A 154 -13.61 10.72 -5.81
CA LEU A 154 -12.67 9.61 -5.68
C LEU A 154 -13.04 8.43 -6.61
N ASP A 155 -14.30 8.00 -6.58
CA ASP A 155 -14.78 6.89 -7.40
C ASP A 155 -14.74 7.22 -8.89
N GLN A 156 -15.08 8.46 -9.27
CA GLN A 156 -15.03 8.94 -10.65
C GLN A 156 -13.59 8.97 -11.18
N LEU A 157 -12.67 9.64 -10.48
CA LEU A 157 -11.26 9.73 -10.88
C LEU A 157 -10.63 8.34 -11.01
N ARG A 158 -10.94 7.43 -10.08
CA ARG A 158 -10.46 6.06 -10.18
C ARG A 158 -11.02 5.34 -11.41
N ALA A 159 -12.31 5.47 -11.68
CA ALA A 159 -12.94 4.84 -12.84
C ALA A 159 -12.33 5.34 -14.15
N ASP A 160 -12.05 6.65 -14.26
CA ASP A 160 -11.45 7.26 -15.44
C ASP A 160 -10.02 6.76 -15.69
N VAL A 161 -9.20 6.70 -14.64
CA VAL A 161 -7.83 6.18 -14.74
C VAL A 161 -7.80 4.67 -15.01
N ASP A 162 -8.68 3.88 -14.37
CA ASP A 162 -8.82 2.45 -14.65
C ASP A 162 -9.29 2.20 -16.09
N HIS A 163 -10.21 3.01 -16.62
CA HIS A 163 -10.66 2.95 -18.00
C HIS A 163 -9.52 3.21 -18.99
N TYR A 164 -8.75 4.29 -18.77
CA TYR A 164 -7.59 4.59 -19.60
C TYR A 164 -6.63 3.40 -19.67
N ARG A 165 -6.29 2.78 -18.53
CA ARG A 165 -5.30 1.69 -18.50
C ARG A 165 -5.78 0.37 -19.07
N THR A 166 -7.08 0.11 -19.09
CA THR A 166 -7.65 -1.18 -19.50
C THR A 166 -8.22 -1.17 -20.92
N ARG A 167 -8.77 -0.03 -21.34
CA ARG A 167 -9.48 0.12 -22.62
C ARG A 167 -8.92 1.25 -23.49
N GLY A 168 -8.45 2.33 -22.87
CA GLY A 168 -7.98 3.53 -23.58
C GLY A 168 -6.49 3.52 -23.97
N PHE A 169 -5.70 2.59 -23.46
CA PHE A 169 -4.26 2.53 -23.71
C PHE A 169 -3.99 1.84 -25.05
N ASP A 170 -3.40 2.57 -25.99
CA ASP A 170 -2.96 2.04 -27.27
C ASP A 170 -1.68 1.20 -27.06
N TRP A 171 -1.82 -0.12 -27.17
CA TRP A 171 -0.70 -1.06 -27.05
C TRP A 171 0.17 -1.11 -28.30
N GLU A 172 -0.33 -0.68 -29.46
CA GLU A 172 0.43 -0.61 -30.71
C GLU A 172 1.31 0.65 -30.73
N LYS A 173 0.85 1.74 -30.10
CA LYS A 173 1.59 3.00 -29.96
C LYS A 173 1.61 3.47 -28.49
N PRO A 174 2.40 2.82 -27.64
CA PRO A 174 2.35 3.07 -26.20
C PRO A 174 2.88 4.46 -25.82
N ASP A 175 2.02 5.26 -25.18
CA ASP A 175 2.42 6.47 -24.45
C ASP A 175 2.79 6.11 -23.00
N TRP A 176 4.06 5.74 -22.81
CA TRP A 176 4.57 5.38 -21.50
C TRP A 176 4.47 6.51 -20.47
N GLN A 177 4.55 7.76 -20.88
CA GLN A 177 4.46 8.89 -19.96
C GLN A 177 3.06 8.98 -19.35
N SER A 178 2.01 8.84 -20.15
CA SER A 178 0.63 8.83 -19.67
C SER A 178 0.29 7.55 -18.90
N TRP A 179 0.90 6.41 -19.26
CA TRP A 179 0.81 5.19 -18.46
C TRP A 179 1.42 5.36 -17.05
N HIS A 180 2.58 5.99 -16.95
CA HIS A 180 3.24 6.27 -15.67
C HIS A 180 2.43 7.27 -14.84
N ARG A 181 1.94 8.36 -15.45
CA ARG A 181 1.04 9.32 -14.77
C ARG A 181 -0.21 8.64 -14.22
N SER A 182 -0.82 7.75 -14.99
CA SER A 182 -1.98 6.97 -14.56
C SER A 182 -1.65 6.00 -13.42
N SER A 183 -0.45 5.40 -13.44
CA SER A 183 0.03 4.54 -12.35
C SER A 183 0.22 5.33 -11.05
N ASP A 184 0.77 6.53 -11.16
CA ASP A 184 0.97 7.43 -10.02
C ASP A 184 -0.39 7.96 -9.49
N ALA A 185 -1.34 8.27 -10.38
CA ALA A 185 -2.71 8.63 -9.99
C ALA A 185 -3.41 7.50 -9.20
N LEU A 186 -3.32 6.25 -9.68
CA LEU A 186 -3.92 5.11 -8.97
C LEU A 186 -3.30 4.88 -7.59
N ARG A 187 -2.00 5.19 -7.40
CA ARG A 187 -1.34 5.14 -6.09
C ARG A 187 -1.94 6.15 -5.13
N LEU A 188 -2.00 7.42 -5.52
CA LEU A 188 -2.58 8.47 -4.71
C LEU A 188 -4.05 8.18 -4.37
N LEU A 189 -4.85 7.79 -5.36
CA LEU A 189 -6.27 7.43 -5.17
C LEU A 189 -6.45 6.23 -4.23
N ALA A 190 -5.56 5.24 -4.28
CA ALA A 190 -5.59 4.12 -3.36
C ALA A 190 -5.27 4.54 -1.92
N HIS A 191 -4.27 5.41 -1.71
CA HIS A 191 -3.99 5.96 -0.38
C HIS A 191 -5.13 6.83 0.15
N VAL A 192 -5.73 7.68 -0.70
CA VAL A 192 -6.94 8.46 -0.36
C VAL A 192 -8.07 7.55 0.10
N ARG A 193 -8.36 6.51 -0.68
CA ARG A 193 -9.37 5.49 -0.34
C ARG A 193 -9.05 4.81 0.99
N ASN A 194 -7.80 4.38 1.17
CA ASN A 194 -7.39 3.67 2.38
C ASN A 194 -7.48 4.58 3.61
N ALA A 195 -7.16 5.87 3.51
CA ALA A 195 -7.38 6.84 4.56
C ALA A 195 -8.87 7.02 4.89
N ALA A 196 -9.72 7.14 3.87
CA ALA A 196 -11.14 7.41 4.01
C ALA A 196 -11.95 6.23 4.57
N TYR A 197 -11.61 5.00 4.14
CA TYR A 197 -12.37 3.80 4.49
C TYR A 197 -11.68 2.90 5.52
N ALA A 198 -10.53 3.29 6.05
CA ALA A 198 -9.94 2.63 7.20
C ALA A 198 -10.94 2.59 8.36
N ARG A 199 -11.08 1.42 8.97
CA ARG A 199 -11.87 1.25 10.19
C ARG A 199 -11.11 1.93 11.34
N ASN A 200 -11.83 2.67 12.19
CA ASN A 200 -11.29 3.24 13.43
C ASN A 200 -10.93 2.13 14.41
#